data_AF-A0A8B9MA04-F1
#
_entry.id   AF-A0A8B9MA04-F1
#
_cell.length_a   1.000
_cell.length_b   1.000
_cell.length_c   1.000
_cell.angle_alpha   90.00
_cell.angle_beta   90.00
_cell.angle_gamma   90.00
#
_symmetry.space_group_name_H-M   'P 1'
#
loop_
_entity.id
_entity.type
_entity.pdbx_description
1 polymer ?
#
loop_
_entity_poly.entity_id
_entity_poly.type
_entity_poly.pdbx_seq_one_letter_code
_entity_poly.pdbx_strand_id
1 'polypeptide(L)'
;VRLREELDREREERNYFQLERDKIHTFWEITRRQLEEKRAELRNKDREMEEAEERHQVEIKVYKQKVKHLLYEHQENLTELKAEGTLSMKRAQKDHWTQEMELRKDMRSLKVELKEQELANEVVVKNMRLKQEEEITQLCNDFERQVKEIEAKYTKKMQVLRDELDLRRKTEIHEVEERKNSQISELMRNHEKAFSDIKNYYNDITLKNLALISLLKEQMEEMKKRENHLEKEKADVLLQNKQLKEPLQQAQEQVSELQKKLAHYDKDKEALTNMKARLKVTQKELKDLQWEHEVLEQRFSKVQAERDELYQKFTKAINEVQQKTGFKNLLLERKLKGLLSVLEKKEVELSEVLAASSLDPGALSLVSHKLEDVLNSKNATIKDLQLQLARVCKAHNDMLQTFEAKLTAFGIPLDNLGFKPLESPVLGQVLGQGPAGLVAVPT
;
A
#
# COMPACT_ATOMS: atom_id res chain seq x y z
N VAL A 1 -3.94 -174.11 -24.04
CA VAL A 1 -2.90 -173.05 -23.92
C VAL A 1 -3.24 -171.84 -24.81
N ARG A 2 -3.53 -172.01 -26.12
CA ARG A 2 -3.92 -170.89 -27.03
C ARG A 2 -5.19 -170.08 -26.65
N LEU A 3 -6.25 -170.72 -26.14
CA LEU A 3 -7.49 -170.03 -25.75
C LEU A 3 -7.38 -169.15 -24.48
N ARG A 4 -6.33 -169.31 -23.66
CA ARG A 4 -6.10 -168.43 -22.49
C ARG A 4 -5.40 -167.13 -22.90
N GLU A 5 -4.47 -167.19 -23.84
CA GLU A 5 -3.74 -166.03 -24.35
C GLU A 5 -4.66 -165.08 -25.15
N GLU A 6 -5.63 -165.60 -25.90
CA GLU A 6 -6.64 -164.78 -26.60
C GLU A 6 -7.63 -164.11 -25.63
N LEU A 7 -8.01 -164.80 -24.54
CA LEU A 7 -8.88 -164.24 -23.51
C LEU A 7 -8.18 -163.13 -22.71
N ASP A 8 -6.89 -163.28 -22.41
CA ASP A 8 -6.12 -162.26 -21.70
C ASP A 8 -5.84 -161.04 -22.60
N ARG A 9 -5.64 -161.23 -23.91
CA ARG A 9 -5.52 -160.12 -24.87
C ARG A 9 -6.82 -159.32 -25.03
N GLU A 10 -7.96 -160.01 -25.14
CA GLU A 10 -9.29 -159.36 -25.14
C GLU A 10 -9.58 -158.63 -23.82
N ARG A 11 -9.09 -159.14 -22.68
CA ARG A 11 -9.19 -158.44 -21.38
C ARG A 11 -8.32 -157.20 -21.31
N GLU A 12 -7.10 -157.26 -21.83
CA GLU A 12 -6.19 -156.12 -21.92
C GLU A 12 -6.76 -155.04 -22.86
N GLU A 13 -7.29 -155.42 -24.02
CA GLU A 13 -7.95 -154.49 -24.96
C GLU A 13 -9.19 -153.86 -24.33
N ARG A 14 -10.05 -154.65 -23.66
CA ARG A 14 -11.20 -154.11 -22.93
C ARG A 14 -10.79 -153.13 -21.83
N ASN A 15 -9.73 -153.43 -21.09
CA ASN A 15 -9.20 -152.56 -20.04
C ASN A 15 -8.64 -151.26 -20.64
N TYR A 16 -7.89 -151.37 -21.75
CA TYR A 16 -7.39 -150.21 -22.50
C TYR A 16 -8.53 -149.31 -23.00
N PHE A 17 -9.56 -149.87 -23.63
CA PHE A 17 -10.72 -149.10 -24.08
C PHE A 17 -11.55 -148.51 -22.94
N GLN A 18 -11.62 -149.18 -21.77
CA GLN A 18 -12.25 -148.62 -20.57
C GLN A 18 -11.45 -147.44 -20.03
N LEU A 19 -10.13 -147.56 -19.92
CA LEU A 19 -9.23 -146.47 -19.51
C LEU A 19 -9.30 -145.29 -20.46
N GLU A 20 -9.29 -145.50 -21.77
CA GLU A 20 -9.41 -144.43 -22.76
C GLU A 20 -10.80 -143.77 -22.72
N ARG A 21 -11.87 -144.54 -22.56
CA ARG A 21 -13.23 -143.98 -22.38
C ARG A 21 -13.31 -143.13 -21.11
N ASP A 22 -12.78 -143.62 -19.99
CA ASP A 22 -12.83 -142.90 -18.71
C ASP A 22 -11.93 -141.65 -18.76
N LYS A 23 -10.81 -141.70 -19.48
CA LYS A 23 -9.95 -140.56 -19.78
C LYS A 23 -10.64 -139.52 -20.67
N ILE A 24 -11.34 -139.95 -21.73
CA ILE A 24 -12.15 -139.07 -22.56
C ILE A 24 -13.29 -138.45 -21.75
N HIS A 25 -13.92 -139.24 -20.87
CA HIS A 25 -15.01 -138.75 -20.02
C HIS A 25 -14.52 -137.69 -19.02
N THR A 26 -13.39 -137.93 -18.34
CA THR A 26 -12.77 -136.93 -17.45
C THR A 26 -12.33 -135.67 -18.20
N PHE A 27 -11.74 -135.78 -19.40
CA PHE A 27 -11.45 -134.61 -20.23
C PHE A 27 -12.71 -133.85 -20.63
N TRP A 28 -13.79 -134.56 -20.98
CA TRP A 28 -15.06 -133.95 -21.31
C TRP A 28 -15.66 -133.23 -20.09
N GLU A 29 -15.66 -133.85 -18.91
CA GLU A 29 -16.14 -133.23 -17.68
C GLU A 29 -15.31 -132.00 -17.29
N ILE A 30 -13.98 -132.07 -17.37
CA ILE A 30 -13.08 -130.94 -17.12
C ILE A 30 -13.35 -129.80 -18.11
N THR A 31 -13.44 -130.11 -19.41
CA THR A 31 -13.69 -129.11 -20.45
C THR A 31 -15.07 -128.49 -20.31
N ARG A 32 -16.09 -129.29 -19.95
CA ARG A 32 -17.44 -128.81 -19.66
C ARG A 32 -17.44 -127.87 -18.45
N ARG A 33 -16.76 -128.25 -17.37
CA ARG A 33 -16.61 -127.40 -16.18
C ARG A 33 -15.88 -126.10 -16.50
N GLN A 34 -14.77 -126.15 -17.25
CA GLN A 34 -14.03 -124.97 -17.70
C GLN A 34 -14.90 -124.06 -18.58
N LEU A 35 -15.71 -124.64 -19.46
CA LEU A 35 -16.66 -123.87 -20.29
C LEU A 35 -17.74 -123.21 -19.42
N GLU A 36 -18.29 -123.92 -18.43
CA GLU A 36 -19.25 -123.38 -17.48
C GLU A 36 -18.62 -122.25 -16.63
N GLU A 37 -17.38 -122.42 -16.16
CA GLU A 37 -16.59 -121.40 -15.45
C GLU A 37 -16.36 -120.16 -16.34
N LYS A 38 -15.91 -120.32 -17.59
CA LYS A 38 -15.73 -119.18 -18.51
C LYS A 38 -17.04 -118.49 -18.88
N ARG A 39 -18.14 -119.23 -19.00
CA ARG A 39 -19.48 -118.63 -19.18
C ARG A 39 -19.93 -117.87 -17.93
N ALA A 40 -19.55 -118.32 -16.73
CA ALA A 40 -19.82 -117.58 -15.50
C ALA A 40 -18.95 -116.31 -15.39
N GLU A 41 -17.66 -116.40 -15.71
CA GLU A 41 -16.76 -115.24 -15.77
C GLU A 41 -17.24 -114.18 -16.78
N LEU A 42 -17.67 -114.58 -17.98
CA LEU A 42 -18.21 -113.66 -18.97
C LEU A 42 -19.45 -112.92 -18.45
N ARG A 43 -20.40 -113.65 -17.84
CA ARG A 43 -21.59 -113.04 -17.22
C ARG A 43 -21.24 -112.07 -16.10
N ASN A 44 -20.23 -112.40 -15.28
CA ASN A 44 -19.74 -111.49 -14.26
C ASN A 44 -19.10 -110.24 -14.88
N LYS A 45 -18.34 -110.37 -15.97
CA LYS A 45 -17.76 -109.23 -16.68
C LYS A 45 -18.80 -108.34 -17.35
N ASP A 46 -19.82 -108.93 -17.97
CA ASP A 46 -20.94 -108.17 -18.52
C ASP A 46 -21.65 -107.37 -17.42
N ARG A 47 -21.89 -107.99 -16.26
CA ARG A 47 -22.47 -107.30 -15.11
C ARG A 47 -21.56 -106.20 -14.55
N GLU A 48 -20.25 -106.43 -14.45
CA GLU A 48 -19.29 -105.41 -14.03
C GLU A 48 -19.29 -104.21 -14.99
N MET A 49 -19.43 -104.45 -16.30
CA MET A 49 -19.55 -103.38 -17.31
C MET A 49 -20.85 -102.59 -17.13
N GLU A 50 -21.99 -103.26 -16.96
CA GLU A 50 -23.28 -102.60 -16.68
C GLU A 50 -23.20 -101.73 -15.41
N GLU A 51 -22.64 -102.28 -14.31
CA GLU A 51 -22.47 -101.53 -13.05
C GLU A 51 -21.49 -100.35 -13.19
N ALA A 52 -20.49 -100.44 -14.07
CA ALA A 52 -19.58 -99.33 -14.37
C ALA A 52 -20.28 -98.24 -15.20
N GLU A 53 -21.09 -98.62 -16.19
CA GLU A 53 -21.88 -97.69 -16.99
C GLU A 53 -22.92 -96.95 -16.14
N GLU A 54 -23.62 -97.65 -15.26
CA GLU A 54 -24.58 -97.04 -14.33
C GLU A 54 -23.90 -96.03 -13.40
N ARG A 55 -22.74 -96.38 -12.83
CA ARG A 55 -21.94 -95.47 -12.02
C ARG A 55 -21.52 -94.22 -12.81
N HIS A 56 -21.03 -94.42 -14.03
CA HIS A 56 -20.63 -93.30 -14.88
C HIS A 56 -21.80 -92.38 -15.23
N GLN A 57 -22.99 -92.93 -15.51
CA GLN A 57 -24.19 -92.12 -15.73
C GLN A 57 -24.60 -91.31 -14.51
N VAL A 58 -24.48 -91.87 -13.30
CA VAL A 58 -24.73 -91.15 -12.04
C VAL A 58 -23.71 -90.03 -11.85
N GLU A 59 -22.42 -90.29 -12.08
CA GLU A 59 -21.36 -89.27 -12.01
C GLU A 59 -21.62 -88.11 -12.98
N ILE A 60 -21.96 -88.40 -14.24
CA ILE A 60 -22.32 -87.37 -15.22
C ILE A 60 -23.48 -86.50 -14.72
N LYS A 61 -24.51 -87.09 -14.11
CA LYS A 61 -25.64 -86.35 -13.54
C LYS A 61 -25.20 -85.44 -12.38
N VAL A 62 -24.35 -85.94 -11.49
CA VAL A 62 -23.78 -85.17 -10.37
C VAL A 62 -22.92 -84.02 -10.88
N TYR A 63 -22.03 -84.27 -11.84
CA TYR A 63 -21.20 -83.22 -12.46
C TYR A 63 -22.06 -82.17 -13.16
N LYS A 64 -23.10 -82.58 -13.90
CA LYS A 64 -24.04 -81.66 -14.53
C LYS A 64 -24.77 -80.79 -13.51
N GLN A 65 -25.17 -81.35 -12.38
CA GLN A 65 -25.79 -80.59 -11.28
C GLN A 65 -24.78 -79.64 -10.63
N LYS A 66 -23.53 -80.07 -10.41
CA LYS A 66 -22.47 -79.22 -9.85
C LYS A 66 -22.15 -78.03 -10.75
N VAL A 67 -22.07 -78.25 -12.07
CA VAL A 67 -21.89 -77.16 -13.05
C VAL A 67 -23.06 -76.19 -13.01
N LYS A 68 -24.31 -76.69 -12.95
CA LYS A 68 -25.50 -75.82 -12.83
C LYS A 68 -25.47 -74.97 -11.56
N HIS A 69 -25.09 -75.56 -10.42
CA HIS A 69 -25.00 -74.84 -9.16
C HIS A 69 -23.92 -73.77 -9.20
N LEU A 70 -22.71 -74.09 -9.71
CA LEU A 70 -21.63 -73.12 -9.89
C LEU A 70 -22.03 -71.97 -10.81
N LEU A 71 -22.73 -72.25 -11.92
CA LEU A 71 -23.22 -71.20 -12.81
C LEU A 71 -24.25 -70.29 -12.12
N TYR A 72 -25.16 -70.87 -11.33
CA TYR A 72 -26.13 -70.09 -10.57
C TYR A 72 -25.46 -69.23 -9.50
N GLU A 73 -24.54 -69.81 -8.73
CA GLU A 73 -23.76 -69.09 -7.70
C GLU A 73 -22.93 -67.96 -8.32
N HIS A 74 -22.26 -68.20 -9.45
CA HIS A 74 -21.55 -67.14 -10.18
C HIS A 74 -22.50 -66.05 -10.66
N GLN A 75 -23.68 -66.41 -11.18
CA GLN A 75 -24.67 -65.44 -11.61
C GLN A 75 -25.21 -64.62 -10.44
N GLU A 76 -25.50 -65.25 -9.31
CA GLU A 76 -25.96 -64.62 -8.07
C GLU A 76 -24.90 -63.64 -7.54
N ASN A 77 -23.65 -64.10 -7.39
CA ASN A 77 -22.53 -63.26 -6.97
C ASN A 77 -22.31 -62.06 -7.90
N LEU A 78 -22.44 -62.26 -9.22
CA LEU A 78 -22.36 -61.16 -10.19
C LEU A 78 -23.51 -60.17 -10.04
N THR A 79 -24.72 -60.63 -9.73
CA THR A 79 -25.87 -59.74 -9.49
C THR A 79 -25.74 -58.97 -8.19
N GLU A 80 -25.26 -59.63 -7.12
CA GLU A 80 -25.01 -59.00 -5.83
C GLU A 80 -23.92 -57.94 -5.94
N LEU A 81 -22.77 -58.28 -6.54
CA LEU A 81 -21.67 -57.34 -6.73
C LEU A 81 -22.07 -56.14 -7.60
N LYS A 82 -22.92 -56.34 -8.62
CA LYS A 82 -23.52 -55.23 -9.38
C LYS A 82 -24.44 -54.38 -8.50
N ALA A 83 -25.32 -54.98 -7.71
CA ALA A 83 -26.21 -54.26 -6.82
C ALA A 83 -25.42 -53.44 -5.78
N GLU A 84 -24.45 -54.05 -5.11
CA GLU A 84 -23.53 -53.38 -4.19
C GLU A 84 -22.77 -52.24 -4.85
N GLY A 85 -22.22 -52.45 -6.05
CA GLY A 85 -21.54 -51.42 -6.82
C GLY A 85 -22.46 -50.22 -7.10
N THR A 86 -23.72 -50.47 -7.50
CA THR A 86 -24.69 -49.38 -7.73
C THR A 86 -25.08 -48.66 -6.45
N LEU A 87 -25.22 -49.37 -5.32
CA LEU A 87 -25.53 -48.78 -4.02
C LEU A 87 -24.36 -47.92 -3.51
N SER A 88 -23.14 -48.42 -3.62
CA SER A 88 -21.93 -47.68 -3.27
C SER A 88 -21.79 -46.40 -4.10
N MET A 89 -21.99 -46.49 -5.41
CA MET A 89 -21.99 -45.33 -6.30
C MET A 89 -23.06 -44.30 -5.90
N LYS A 90 -24.28 -44.74 -5.60
CA LYS A 90 -25.37 -43.83 -5.16
C LYS A 90 -25.07 -43.16 -3.83
N ARG A 91 -24.44 -43.87 -2.87
CA ARG A 91 -24.01 -43.28 -1.60
C ARG A 91 -22.96 -42.21 -1.84
N ALA A 92 -21.89 -42.53 -2.59
CA ALA A 92 -20.85 -41.57 -2.94
C ALA A 92 -21.43 -40.33 -3.66
N GLN A 93 -22.36 -40.53 -4.60
CA GLN A 93 -23.01 -39.42 -5.29
C GLN A 93 -23.84 -38.54 -4.34
N LYS A 94 -24.57 -39.14 -3.40
CA LYS A 94 -25.34 -38.41 -2.39
C LYS A 94 -24.40 -37.61 -1.46
N ASP A 95 -23.31 -38.23 -1.02
CA ASP A 95 -22.33 -37.58 -0.13
C ASP A 95 -21.65 -36.39 -0.83
N HIS A 96 -21.25 -36.56 -2.08
CA HIS A 96 -20.73 -35.46 -2.90
C HIS A 96 -21.75 -34.34 -3.09
N TRP A 97 -23.02 -34.68 -3.36
CA TRP A 97 -24.08 -33.68 -3.49
C TRP A 97 -24.30 -32.91 -2.18
N THR A 98 -24.24 -33.57 -1.03
CA THR A 98 -24.35 -32.89 0.27
C THR A 98 -23.17 -31.96 0.53
N GLN A 99 -21.93 -32.40 0.25
CA GLN A 99 -20.74 -31.57 0.39
C GLN A 99 -20.80 -30.35 -0.54
N GLU A 100 -21.24 -30.52 -1.78
CA GLU A 100 -21.41 -29.41 -2.72
C GLU A 100 -22.45 -28.39 -2.22
N MET A 101 -23.56 -28.87 -1.65
CA MET A 101 -24.59 -28.01 -1.09
C MET A 101 -24.09 -27.22 0.13
N GLU A 102 -23.30 -27.85 1.00
CA GLU A 102 -22.64 -27.20 2.14
C GLU A 102 -21.65 -26.13 1.66
N LEU A 103 -20.76 -26.46 0.73
CA LEU A 103 -19.81 -25.50 0.16
C LEU A 103 -20.52 -24.30 -0.50
N ARG A 104 -21.64 -24.53 -1.19
CA ARG A 104 -22.46 -23.44 -1.76
C ARG A 104 -23.15 -22.60 -0.67
N LYS A 105 -23.46 -23.17 0.50
CA LYS A 105 -24.00 -22.43 1.64
C LYS A 105 -22.90 -21.58 2.28
N ASP A 106 -21.73 -22.15 2.53
CA ASP A 106 -20.59 -21.48 3.13
C ASP A 106 -20.05 -20.36 2.23
N MET A 107 -20.01 -20.57 0.92
CA MET A 107 -19.68 -19.52 -0.03
C MET A 107 -20.65 -18.33 0.05
N ARG A 108 -21.95 -18.61 0.26
CA ARG A 108 -22.96 -17.55 0.41
C ARG A 108 -22.83 -16.82 1.74
N SER A 109 -22.57 -17.51 2.85
CA SER A 109 -22.36 -16.87 4.16
C SER A 109 -21.10 -16.02 4.14
N LEU A 110 -19.98 -16.54 3.63
CA LEU A 110 -18.73 -15.78 3.49
C LEU A 110 -18.90 -14.53 2.64
N LYS A 111 -19.71 -14.59 1.58
CA LYS A 111 -20.00 -13.41 0.74
C LYS A 111 -20.81 -12.34 1.49
N VAL A 112 -21.72 -12.75 2.38
CA VAL A 112 -22.48 -11.83 3.24
C VAL A 112 -21.55 -11.21 4.27
N GLU A 113 -20.77 -12.01 5.00
CA GLU A 113 -19.79 -11.53 5.99
C GLU A 113 -18.78 -10.56 5.39
N LEU A 114 -18.27 -10.86 4.18
CA LEU A 114 -17.38 -9.94 3.45
C LEU A 114 -18.07 -8.61 3.18
N LYS A 115 -19.34 -8.62 2.77
CA LYS A 115 -20.10 -7.39 2.48
C LYS A 115 -20.40 -6.59 3.73
N GLU A 116 -20.70 -7.25 4.84
CA GLU A 116 -20.90 -6.63 6.14
C GLU A 116 -19.60 -5.96 6.63
N GLN A 117 -18.46 -6.64 6.49
CA GLN A 117 -17.15 -6.08 6.84
C GLN A 117 -16.78 -4.88 5.96
N GLU A 118 -17.05 -4.94 4.66
CA GLU A 118 -16.87 -3.80 3.75
C GLU A 118 -17.69 -2.58 4.18
N LEU A 119 -18.97 -2.79 4.50
CA LEU A 119 -19.87 -1.74 4.98
C LEU A 119 -19.41 -1.15 6.32
N ALA A 120 -19.00 -2.00 7.27
CA ALA A 120 -18.46 -1.56 8.55
C ALA A 120 -17.20 -0.71 8.37
N ASN A 121 -16.29 -1.13 7.48
CA ASN A 121 -15.09 -0.37 7.14
C ASN A 121 -15.42 0.99 6.52
N GLU A 122 -16.41 1.04 5.61
CA GLU A 122 -16.86 2.30 5.00
C GLU A 122 -17.40 3.27 6.06
N VAL A 123 -18.16 2.78 7.04
CA VAL A 123 -18.66 3.58 8.17
C VAL A 123 -17.50 4.13 9.01
N VAL A 124 -16.49 3.31 9.31
CA VAL A 124 -15.29 3.77 10.05
C VAL A 124 -14.57 4.87 9.30
N VAL A 125 -14.36 4.73 7.99
CA VAL A 125 -13.73 5.76 7.15
C VAL A 125 -14.55 7.05 7.13
N LYS A 126 -15.88 6.96 7.01
CA LYS A 126 -16.77 8.14 7.08
C LYS A 126 -16.64 8.84 8.44
N ASN A 127 -16.65 8.10 9.53
CA ASN A 127 -16.51 8.66 10.87
C ASN A 127 -15.13 9.33 11.08
N MET A 128 -14.06 8.74 10.55
CA MET A 128 -12.73 9.38 10.60
C MET A 128 -12.69 10.69 9.81
N ARG A 129 -13.31 10.74 8.62
CA ARG A 129 -13.41 11.98 7.82
C ARG A 129 -14.22 13.05 8.53
N LEU A 130 -15.35 12.70 9.12
CA LEU A 130 -16.17 13.64 9.90
C LEU A 130 -15.39 14.22 11.08
N LYS A 131 -14.65 13.39 11.83
CA LYS A 131 -13.78 13.88 12.92
C LYS A 131 -12.69 14.82 12.41
N GLN A 132 -12.08 14.52 11.27
CA GLN A 132 -11.10 15.42 10.66
C GLN A 132 -11.71 16.76 10.26
N GLU A 133 -12.92 16.76 9.69
CA GLU A 133 -13.65 17.99 9.35
C GLU A 133 -14.01 18.79 10.61
N GLU A 134 -14.42 18.13 11.70
CA GLU A 134 -14.65 18.77 13.00
C GLU A 134 -13.38 19.41 13.57
N GLU A 135 -12.25 18.69 13.55
CA GLU A 135 -10.95 19.21 14.02
C GLU A 135 -10.47 20.39 13.18
N ILE A 136 -10.59 20.31 11.84
CA ILE A 136 -10.27 21.42 10.94
C ILE A 136 -11.15 22.64 11.25
N THR A 137 -12.45 22.42 11.45
CA THR A 137 -13.39 23.51 11.77
C THR A 137 -13.05 24.17 13.11
N GLN A 138 -12.71 23.37 14.12
CA GLN A 138 -12.25 23.88 15.42
C GLN A 138 -10.98 24.72 15.28
N LEU A 139 -10.00 24.23 14.52
CA LEU A 139 -8.74 24.93 14.29
C LEU A 139 -8.95 26.25 13.52
N CYS A 140 -9.81 26.25 12.49
CA CYS A 140 -10.19 27.46 11.77
C CYS A 140 -10.84 28.49 12.70
N ASN A 141 -11.77 28.07 13.56
CA ASN A 141 -12.43 28.94 14.53
C ASN A 141 -11.43 29.52 15.55
N ASP A 142 -10.46 28.72 15.99
CA ASP A 142 -9.41 29.18 16.90
C ASP A 142 -8.49 30.21 16.25
N PHE A 143 -8.08 30.00 15.00
CA PHE A 143 -7.28 30.98 14.27
C PHE A 143 -8.08 32.26 13.99
N GLU A 144 -9.35 32.15 13.60
CA GLU A 144 -10.21 33.32 13.39
C GLU A 144 -10.36 34.14 14.69
N ARG A 145 -10.53 33.47 15.84
CA ARG A 145 -10.55 34.13 17.14
C ARG A 145 -9.23 34.83 17.45
N GLN A 146 -8.09 34.16 17.23
CA GLN A 146 -6.77 34.76 17.47
C GLN A 146 -6.53 36.00 16.60
N VAL A 147 -6.92 35.94 15.32
CA VAL A 147 -6.84 37.08 14.40
C VAL A 147 -7.69 38.25 14.91
N LYS A 148 -8.96 38.00 15.26
CA LYS A 148 -9.86 39.05 15.80
C LYS A 148 -9.30 39.66 17.09
N GLU A 149 -8.73 38.86 17.98
CA GLU A 149 -8.10 39.37 19.21
C GLU A 149 -6.88 40.25 18.92
N ILE A 150 -6.03 39.86 17.97
CA ILE A 150 -4.85 40.62 17.57
C ILE A 150 -5.28 41.94 16.92
N GLU A 151 -6.23 41.91 15.99
CA GLU A 151 -6.78 43.09 15.33
C GLU A 151 -7.39 44.05 16.36
N ALA A 152 -8.20 43.54 17.30
CA ALA A 152 -8.78 44.35 18.36
C ALA A 152 -7.70 44.99 19.26
N LYS A 153 -6.66 44.25 19.63
CA LYS A 153 -5.52 44.78 20.42
C LYS A 153 -4.81 45.91 19.69
N TYR A 154 -4.49 45.76 18.41
CA TYR A 154 -3.78 46.79 17.66
C TYR A 154 -4.67 47.99 17.31
N THR A 155 -5.96 47.76 17.03
CA THR A 155 -6.94 48.84 16.82
C THR A 155 -7.07 49.69 18.08
N LYS A 156 -7.16 49.06 19.26
CA LYS A 156 -7.19 49.78 20.54
C LYS A 156 -5.91 50.58 20.79
N LYS A 157 -4.72 49.99 20.53
CA LYS A 157 -3.44 50.70 20.64
C LYS A 157 -3.36 51.92 19.71
N MET A 158 -3.83 51.78 18.46
CA MET A 158 -3.87 52.87 17.48
C MET A 158 -4.81 53.99 17.95
N GLN A 159 -5.99 53.65 18.48
CA GLN A 159 -6.93 54.63 19.00
C GLN A 159 -6.36 55.40 20.18
N VAL A 160 -5.78 54.70 21.17
CA VAL A 160 -5.14 55.35 22.33
C VAL A 160 -4.03 56.29 21.90
N LEU A 161 -3.17 55.88 20.97
CA LEU A 161 -2.09 56.74 20.47
C LEU A 161 -2.63 57.99 19.76
N ARG A 162 -3.71 57.86 18.98
CA ARG A 162 -4.37 59.01 18.35
C ARG A 162 -4.93 59.96 19.40
N ASP A 163 -5.65 59.43 20.40
CA ASP A 163 -6.24 60.22 21.48
C ASP A 163 -5.15 60.95 22.31
N GLU A 164 -4.02 60.29 22.58
CA GLU A 164 -2.87 60.90 23.26
C GLU A 164 -2.22 62.04 22.46
N LEU A 165 -2.03 61.85 21.15
CA LEU A 165 -1.47 62.89 20.27
C LEU A 165 -2.43 64.06 20.12
N ASP A 166 -3.73 63.81 19.99
CA ASP A 166 -4.75 64.85 19.92
C ASP A 166 -4.85 65.62 21.24
N LEU A 167 -4.71 64.95 22.39
CA LEU A 167 -4.65 65.59 23.69
C LEU A 167 -3.42 66.48 23.81
N ARG A 168 -2.22 65.98 23.44
CA ARG A 168 -0.98 66.78 23.41
C ARG A 168 -1.12 68.02 22.52
N ARG A 169 -1.65 67.86 21.33
CA ARG A 169 -1.91 68.98 20.41
C ARG A 169 -2.85 70.00 21.06
N LYS A 170 -3.94 69.56 21.69
CA LYS A 170 -4.88 70.45 22.37
C LYS A 170 -4.23 71.19 23.54
N THR A 171 -3.41 70.51 24.35
CA THR A 171 -2.69 71.14 25.46
C THR A 171 -1.68 72.17 24.96
N GLU A 172 -0.90 71.85 23.94
CA GLU A 172 0.07 72.78 23.34
C GLU A 172 -0.63 74.03 22.76
N ILE A 173 -1.79 73.86 22.12
CA ILE A 173 -2.60 74.98 21.62
C ILE A 173 -3.06 75.87 22.79
N HIS A 174 -3.63 75.28 23.85
CA HIS A 174 -4.09 76.04 25.03
C HIS A 174 -2.93 76.79 25.70
N GLU A 175 -1.76 76.16 25.86
CA GLU A 175 -0.58 76.82 26.42
C GLU A 175 -0.10 78.00 25.57
N VAL A 176 -0.14 77.87 24.23
CA VAL A 176 0.18 78.97 23.31
C VAL A 176 -0.84 80.10 23.42
N GLU A 177 -2.12 79.76 23.47
CA GLU A 177 -3.22 80.72 23.61
C GLU A 177 -3.12 81.49 24.93
N GLU A 178 -2.90 80.82 26.06
CA GLU A 178 -2.72 81.45 27.37
C GLU A 178 -1.51 82.40 27.39
N ARG A 179 -0.37 81.99 26.80
CA ARG A 179 0.80 82.87 26.66
C ARG A 179 0.50 84.10 25.81
N LYS A 180 -0.18 83.93 24.67
CA LYS A 180 -0.57 85.04 23.80
C LYS A 180 -1.57 85.97 24.48
N ASN A 181 -2.57 85.44 25.17
CA ASN A 181 -3.56 86.21 25.91
C ASN A 181 -2.91 87.01 27.05
N SER A 182 -1.95 86.41 27.75
CA SER A 182 -1.13 87.09 28.76
C SER A 182 -0.35 88.26 28.14
N GLN A 183 0.31 88.04 27.00
CA GLN A 183 1.05 89.09 26.29
C GLN A 183 0.14 90.21 25.77
N ILE A 184 -1.05 89.88 25.25
CA ILE A 184 -2.07 90.86 24.84
C ILE A 184 -2.50 91.69 26.05
N SER A 185 -2.79 91.04 27.18
CA SER A 185 -3.21 91.72 28.42
C SER A 185 -2.13 92.68 28.94
N GLU A 186 -0.87 92.25 28.90
CA GLU A 186 0.26 93.09 29.26
C GLU A 186 0.44 94.28 28.30
N LEU A 187 0.32 94.03 27.00
CA LEU A 187 0.38 95.08 25.98
C LEU A 187 -0.75 96.10 26.15
N MET A 188 -1.98 95.64 26.40
CA MET A 188 -3.11 96.53 26.70
C MET A 188 -2.84 97.38 27.95
N ARG A 189 -2.30 96.78 29.02
CA ARG A 189 -1.94 97.50 30.25
C ARG A 189 -0.86 98.56 29.99
N ASN A 190 0.14 98.22 29.18
CA ASN A 190 1.21 99.14 28.80
C ASN A 190 0.68 100.29 27.93
N HIS A 191 -0.22 100.01 27.00
CA HIS A 191 -0.90 101.03 26.21
C HIS A 191 -1.78 101.93 27.07
N GLU A 192 -2.59 101.38 27.99
CA GLU A 192 -3.40 102.17 28.93
C GLU A 192 -2.52 103.10 29.77
N LYS A 193 -1.39 102.59 30.27
CA LYS A 193 -0.41 103.41 30.98
C LYS A 193 0.16 104.51 30.08
N ALA A 194 0.59 104.19 28.86
CA ALA A 194 1.12 105.18 27.93
C ALA A 194 0.06 106.24 27.55
N PHE A 195 -1.20 105.85 27.34
CA PHE A 195 -2.30 106.77 27.11
C PHE A 195 -2.56 107.67 28.33
N SER A 196 -2.50 107.12 29.53
CA SER A 196 -2.60 107.89 30.77
C SER A 196 -1.44 108.89 30.91
N ASP A 197 -0.20 108.44 30.66
CA ASP A 197 1.00 109.28 30.68
C ASP A 197 0.93 110.39 29.62
N ILE A 198 0.46 110.09 28.41
CA ILE A 198 0.21 111.08 27.35
C ILE A 198 -0.88 112.08 27.76
N LYS A 199 -1.99 111.58 28.33
CA LYS A 199 -3.08 112.43 28.82
C LYS A 199 -2.60 113.34 29.95
N ASN A 200 -1.76 112.83 30.86
CA ASN A 200 -1.13 113.61 31.92
C ASN A 200 -0.15 114.63 31.34
N TYR A 201 0.68 114.24 30.37
CA TYR A 201 1.59 115.15 29.67
C TYR A 201 0.85 116.29 28.97
N TYR A 202 -0.22 115.99 28.23
CA TYR A 202 -1.04 117.02 27.60
C TYR A 202 -1.83 117.84 28.62
N ASN A 203 -2.33 117.25 29.71
CA ASN A 203 -2.95 118.02 30.79
C ASN A 203 -1.95 118.96 31.46
N ASP A 204 -0.73 118.52 31.72
CA ASP A 204 0.36 119.34 32.25
C ASP A 204 0.77 120.43 31.27
N ILE A 205 0.85 120.12 29.98
CA ILE A 205 1.03 121.14 28.93
C ILE A 205 -0.17 122.07 28.90
N THR A 206 -1.39 121.60 29.08
CA THR A 206 -2.59 122.46 29.05
C THR A 206 -2.61 123.38 30.26
N LEU A 207 -2.19 122.90 31.44
CA LEU A 207 -2.00 123.71 32.64
C LEU A 207 -0.84 124.71 32.47
N LYS A 208 0.31 124.26 31.95
CA LYS A 208 1.45 125.14 31.61
C LYS A 208 1.08 126.14 30.51
N ASN A 209 0.27 125.74 29.54
CA ASN A 209 -0.23 126.59 28.46
C ASN A 209 -1.32 127.51 28.98
N LEU A 210 -2.13 127.16 29.98
CA LEU A 210 -3.05 128.09 30.63
C LEU A 210 -2.27 129.17 31.40
N ALA A 211 -1.21 128.76 32.09
CA ALA A 211 -0.28 129.67 32.77
C ALA A 211 0.48 130.54 31.75
N LEU A 212 0.92 129.95 30.64
CA LEU A 212 1.59 130.65 29.55
C LEU A 212 0.62 131.52 28.74
N ILE A 213 -0.64 131.16 28.54
CA ILE A 213 -1.67 131.98 27.90
C ILE A 213 -2.01 133.18 28.80
N SER A 214 -1.96 133.01 30.12
CA SER A 214 -2.07 134.13 31.05
C SER A 214 -0.89 135.09 30.90
N LEU A 215 0.34 134.56 30.73
CA LEU A 215 1.56 135.34 30.47
C LEU A 215 1.62 135.93 29.04
N LEU A 216 1.11 135.21 28.05
CA LEU A 216 1.11 135.57 26.63
C LEU A 216 -0.05 136.50 26.30
N LYS A 217 -1.16 136.54 27.05
CA LYS A 217 -2.13 137.65 26.96
C LYS A 217 -1.48 138.98 27.31
N GLU A 218 -0.44 138.97 28.14
CA GLU A 218 0.41 140.12 28.44
C GLU A 218 1.36 140.46 27.27
N GLN A 219 1.87 139.45 26.54
CA GLN A 219 2.82 139.62 25.43
C GLN A 219 2.18 139.69 24.02
N MET A 220 0.92 139.31 23.84
CA MET A 220 0.17 139.29 22.57
C MET A 220 -0.26 140.69 22.11
N GLU A 221 -0.30 141.66 23.01
CA GLU A 221 -0.29 143.10 22.65
C GLU A 221 1.02 143.48 21.92
N GLU A 222 2.12 142.77 22.16
CA GLU A 222 3.45 143.12 21.64
C GLU A 222 3.82 142.40 20.33
N MET A 223 3.36 141.15 20.12
CA MET A 223 3.77 140.31 18.99
C MET A 223 2.83 140.33 17.77
N LYS A 224 1.72 141.10 17.81
CA LYS A 224 0.83 141.36 16.65
C LYS A 224 1.52 142.13 15.50
N LYS A 225 2.79 142.52 15.67
CA LYS A 225 3.61 143.25 14.69
C LYS A 225 4.55 142.36 13.85
N ARG A 226 4.72 141.06 14.12
CA ARG A 226 5.79 140.24 13.49
C ARG A 226 5.34 139.02 12.68
N GLU A 227 4.04 138.81 12.47
CA GLU A 227 3.52 137.59 11.82
C GLU A 227 3.44 137.66 10.28
N ASN A 228 3.54 138.85 9.67
CA ASN A 228 3.41 139.01 8.21
C ASN A 228 4.62 138.50 7.36
N HIS A 229 5.56 137.71 7.90
CA HIS A 229 6.84 137.43 7.20
C HIS A 229 7.11 135.98 6.77
N LEU A 230 6.45 134.95 7.31
CA LEU A 230 6.89 133.56 7.09
C LEU A 230 5.90 132.70 6.28
N GLU A 231 5.30 133.29 5.27
CA GLU A 231 4.43 132.61 4.31
C GLU A 231 5.16 132.27 2.99
N LYS A 232 6.46 131.92 3.05
CA LYS A 232 7.33 131.79 1.86
C LYS A 232 8.27 130.58 1.76
N GLU A 233 8.11 129.53 2.57
CA GLU A 233 8.95 128.31 2.49
C GLU A 233 8.17 127.02 2.12
N LYS A 234 7.22 127.11 1.17
CA LYS A 234 6.38 125.96 0.76
C LYS A 234 6.69 125.38 -0.63
N ALA A 235 7.58 125.98 -1.42
CA ALA A 235 7.73 125.63 -2.84
C ALA A 235 8.78 124.53 -3.14
N ASP A 236 9.81 124.33 -2.31
CA ASP A 236 10.96 123.50 -2.69
C ASP A 236 10.76 121.98 -2.49
N VAL A 237 9.79 121.57 -1.66
CA VAL A 237 9.56 120.14 -1.33
C VAL A 237 8.81 119.38 -2.44
N LEU A 238 8.16 120.07 -3.38
CA LEU A 238 7.32 119.43 -4.40
C LEU A 238 8.07 118.91 -5.64
N LEU A 239 9.30 119.39 -5.90
CA LEU A 239 10.04 119.03 -7.12
C LEU A 239 10.90 117.76 -6.95
N GLN A 240 11.40 117.49 -5.75
CA GLN A 240 12.26 116.33 -5.47
C GLN A 240 11.50 114.99 -5.44
N ASN A 241 10.18 115.02 -5.24
CA ASN A 241 9.34 113.81 -5.18
C ASN A 241 9.01 113.22 -6.58
N LYS A 242 9.26 113.97 -7.66
CA LYS A 242 8.96 113.53 -9.03
C LYS A 242 10.07 112.74 -9.72
N GLN A 243 11.33 112.86 -9.28
CA GLN A 243 12.50 112.22 -9.94
C GLN A 243 12.85 110.82 -9.39
N LEU A 244 12.25 110.39 -8.28
CA LEU A 244 12.55 109.11 -7.60
C LEU A 244 11.55 107.97 -7.93
N LYS A 245 10.49 108.26 -8.69
CA LYS A 245 9.37 107.32 -8.91
C LYS A 245 9.68 106.23 -9.95
N GLU A 246 10.45 106.57 -10.98
CA GLU A 246 10.76 105.69 -12.13
C GLU A 246 11.86 104.65 -11.81
N PRO A 247 12.95 104.99 -11.08
CA PRO A 247 13.94 104.00 -10.64
C PRO A 247 13.37 103.00 -9.61
N LEU A 248 12.44 103.45 -8.76
CA LEU A 248 11.78 102.60 -7.75
C LEU A 248 10.91 101.52 -8.41
N GLN A 249 10.23 101.86 -9.50
CA GLN A 249 9.34 100.95 -10.21
C GLN A 249 10.12 99.87 -10.99
N GLN A 250 11.24 100.24 -11.64
CA GLN A 250 12.14 99.28 -12.30
C GLN A 250 12.82 98.33 -11.30
N ALA A 251 13.21 98.83 -10.13
CA ALA A 251 13.77 97.98 -9.07
C ALA A 251 12.73 96.99 -8.50
N GLN A 252 11.46 97.41 -8.36
CA GLN A 252 10.37 96.53 -7.92
C GLN A 252 10.06 95.42 -8.94
N GLU A 253 10.07 95.72 -10.24
CA GLU A 253 9.86 94.70 -11.28
C GLU A 253 10.99 93.66 -11.30
N GLN A 254 12.25 94.10 -11.20
CA GLN A 254 13.42 93.21 -11.13
C GLN A 254 13.39 92.33 -9.87
N VAL A 255 13.01 92.87 -8.71
CA VAL A 255 12.82 92.09 -7.48
C VAL A 255 11.71 91.05 -7.66
N SER A 256 10.61 91.40 -8.35
CA SER A 256 9.51 90.45 -8.60
C SER A 256 9.93 89.30 -9.54
N GLU A 257 10.74 89.58 -10.56
CA GLU A 257 11.27 88.56 -11.47
C GLU A 257 12.28 87.64 -10.79
N LEU A 258 13.17 88.21 -9.96
CA LEU A 258 14.12 87.43 -9.18
C LEU A 258 13.41 86.55 -8.14
N GLN A 259 12.35 87.05 -7.50
CA GLN A 259 11.51 86.24 -6.59
C GLN A 259 10.83 85.07 -7.31
N LYS A 260 10.32 85.28 -8.54
CA LYS A 260 9.74 84.19 -9.35
C LYS A 260 10.78 83.13 -9.73
N LYS A 261 11.99 83.56 -10.14
CA LYS A 261 13.09 82.64 -10.46
C LYS A 261 13.55 81.85 -9.23
N LEU A 262 13.63 82.49 -8.07
CA LEU A 262 13.96 81.84 -6.81
C LEU A 262 12.92 80.77 -6.43
N ALA A 263 11.63 81.10 -6.54
CA ALA A 263 10.54 80.16 -6.26
C ALA A 263 10.53 78.96 -7.22
N HIS A 264 10.90 79.16 -8.49
CA HIS A 264 11.08 78.03 -9.42
C HIS A 264 12.28 77.15 -9.04
N TYR A 265 13.40 77.76 -8.67
CA TYR A 265 14.59 77.05 -8.23
C TYR A 265 14.33 76.22 -6.96
N ASP A 266 13.58 76.75 -6.00
CA ASP A 266 13.19 76.03 -4.78
C ASP A 266 12.30 74.82 -5.09
N LYS A 267 11.33 74.97 -6.01
CA LYS A 267 10.50 73.86 -6.50
C LYS A 267 11.33 72.77 -7.19
N ASP A 268 12.27 73.15 -8.05
CA ASP A 268 13.14 72.19 -8.75
C ASP A 268 14.06 71.46 -7.76
N LYS A 269 14.53 72.16 -6.71
CA LYS A 269 15.31 71.58 -5.63
C LYS A 269 14.51 70.54 -4.85
N GLU A 270 13.27 70.85 -4.49
CA GLU A 270 12.36 69.88 -3.84
C GLU A 270 12.07 68.68 -4.73
N ALA A 271 11.76 68.90 -6.02
CA ALA A 271 11.54 67.83 -6.99
C ALA A 271 12.78 66.91 -7.13
N LEU A 272 13.98 67.50 -7.16
CA LEU A 272 15.24 66.76 -7.21
C LEU A 272 15.46 65.93 -5.94
N THR A 273 15.15 66.47 -4.75
CA THR A 273 15.24 65.70 -3.49
C THR A 273 14.28 64.51 -3.47
N ASN A 274 13.04 64.71 -3.95
CA ASN A 274 12.04 63.66 -4.04
C ASN A 274 12.44 62.57 -5.05
N MET A 275 12.97 62.96 -6.23
CA MET A 275 13.51 62.00 -7.20
C MET A 275 14.69 61.22 -6.65
N LYS A 276 15.63 61.88 -5.94
CA LYS A 276 16.76 61.18 -5.29
C LYS A 276 16.30 60.19 -4.23
N ALA A 277 15.27 60.55 -3.44
CA ALA A 277 14.69 59.63 -2.47
C ALA A 277 14.06 58.40 -3.14
N ARG A 278 13.28 58.62 -4.22
CA ARG A 278 12.69 57.52 -5.01
C ARG A 278 13.75 56.62 -5.65
N LEU A 279 14.78 57.21 -6.26
CA LEU A 279 15.91 56.47 -6.83
C LEU A 279 16.59 55.58 -5.79
N LYS A 280 16.80 56.10 -4.57
CA LYS A 280 17.42 55.34 -3.49
C LYS A 280 16.58 54.13 -3.07
N VAL A 281 15.25 54.27 -3.05
CA VAL A 281 14.31 53.18 -2.75
C VAL A 281 14.35 52.14 -3.87
N THR A 282 14.18 52.54 -5.13
CA THR A 282 14.18 51.62 -6.26
C THR A 282 15.53 50.90 -6.44
N GLN A 283 16.63 51.58 -6.13
CA GLN A 283 17.97 50.97 -6.17
C GLN A 283 18.18 49.96 -5.04
N LYS A 284 17.52 50.14 -3.89
CA LYS A 284 17.49 49.13 -2.83
C LYS A 284 16.65 47.93 -3.25
N GLU A 285 15.43 48.16 -3.75
CA GLU A 285 14.55 47.10 -4.27
C GLU A 285 15.23 46.28 -5.37
N LEU A 286 15.95 46.92 -6.29
CA LEU A 286 16.71 46.23 -7.33
C LEU A 286 17.80 45.31 -6.74
N LYS A 287 18.52 45.76 -5.72
CA LYS A 287 19.56 44.95 -5.05
C LYS A 287 18.95 43.77 -4.29
N ASP A 288 17.85 44.01 -3.58
CA ASP A 288 17.14 42.97 -2.84
C ASP A 288 16.63 41.89 -3.83
N LEU A 289 16.05 42.32 -4.97
CA LEU A 289 15.55 41.41 -6.01
C LEU A 289 16.68 40.65 -6.74
N GLN A 290 17.84 41.28 -6.96
CA GLN A 290 19.02 40.61 -7.51
C GLN A 290 19.51 39.50 -6.58
N TRP A 291 19.54 39.77 -5.27
CA TRP A 291 19.94 38.76 -4.29
C TRP A 291 18.95 37.60 -4.24
N GLU A 292 17.64 37.88 -4.23
CA GLU A 292 16.60 36.85 -4.27
C GLU A 292 16.70 36.00 -5.53
N HIS A 293 16.96 36.63 -6.69
CA HIS A 293 17.14 35.93 -7.96
C HIS A 293 18.31 34.96 -7.91
N GLU A 294 19.47 35.40 -7.41
CA GLU A 294 20.68 34.57 -7.34
C GLU A 294 20.51 33.39 -6.36
N VAL A 295 19.83 33.62 -5.22
CA VAL A 295 19.45 32.54 -4.30
C VAL A 295 18.51 31.54 -4.99
N LEU A 296 17.56 32.02 -5.80
CA LEU A 296 16.62 31.15 -6.49
C LEU A 296 17.30 30.35 -7.61
N GLU A 297 18.22 30.94 -8.36
CA GLU A 297 19.03 30.25 -9.37
C GLU A 297 19.88 29.13 -8.75
N GLN A 298 20.53 29.40 -7.62
CA GLN A 298 21.31 28.37 -6.91
C GLN A 298 20.43 27.22 -6.44
N ARG A 299 19.24 27.52 -5.87
CA ARG A 299 18.27 26.50 -5.48
C ARG A 299 17.78 25.69 -6.68
N PHE A 300 17.48 26.35 -7.78
CA PHE A 300 17.04 25.69 -9.01
C PHE A 300 18.12 24.76 -9.57
N SER A 301 19.37 25.21 -9.63
CA SER A 301 20.51 24.40 -10.06
C SER A 301 20.67 23.13 -9.20
N LYS A 302 20.53 23.26 -7.88
CA LYS A 302 20.59 22.12 -6.96
C LYS A 302 19.45 21.12 -7.21
N VAL A 303 18.21 21.59 -7.32
CA VAL A 303 17.05 20.73 -7.60
C VAL A 303 17.17 20.03 -8.95
N GLN A 304 17.70 20.73 -9.96
CA GLN A 304 17.96 20.14 -11.27
C GLN A 304 19.01 19.03 -11.20
N ALA A 305 20.10 19.24 -10.46
CA ALA A 305 21.13 18.22 -10.25
C ALA A 305 20.58 17.00 -9.50
N GLU A 306 19.77 17.21 -8.45
CA GLU A 306 19.11 16.12 -7.71
C GLU A 306 18.16 15.31 -8.60
N ARG A 307 17.36 15.98 -9.44
CA ARG A 307 16.51 15.33 -10.44
C ARG A 307 17.33 14.47 -11.40
N ASP A 308 18.41 15.01 -11.94
CA ASP A 308 19.25 14.32 -12.92
C ASP A 308 19.95 13.11 -12.30
N GLU A 309 20.45 13.23 -11.06
CA GLU A 309 21.02 12.12 -10.32
C GLU A 309 19.98 11.02 -10.05
N LEU A 310 18.76 11.39 -9.66
CA LEU A 310 17.68 10.44 -9.40
C LEU A 310 17.29 9.69 -10.67
N TYR A 311 17.22 10.39 -11.80
CA TYR A 311 16.92 9.79 -13.10
C TYR A 311 18.01 8.79 -13.54
N GLN A 312 19.29 9.14 -13.32
CA GLN A 312 20.41 8.24 -13.59
C GLN A 312 20.38 7.00 -12.68
N LYS A 313 20.12 7.17 -11.37
CA LYS A 313 19.99 6.04 -10.43
C LYS A 313 18.84 5.12 -10.81
N PHE A 314 17.69 5.68 -11.18
CA PHE A 314 16.54 4.91 -11.63
C PHE A 314 16.87 4.08 -12.87
N THR A 315 17.51 4.70 -13.87
CA THR A 315 17.91 4.01 -15.11
C THR A 315 18.92 2.89 -14.83
N LYS A 316 19.90 3.13 -13.96
CA LYS A 316 20.86 2.10 -13.54
C LYS A 316 20.16 0.93 -12.83
N ALA A 317 19.25 1.21 -11.89
CA ALA A 317 18.52 0.18 -11.16
C ALA A 317 17.66 -0.69 -12.09
N ILE A 318 16.99 -0.09 -13.08
CA ILE A 318 16.22 -0.83 -14.09
C ILE A 318 17.15 -1.76 -14.87
N ASN A 319 18.27 -1.23 -15.38
CA ASN A 319 19.21 -2.02 -16.17
C ASN A 319 19.81 -3.17 -15.36
N GLU A 320 20.15 -2.94 -14.09
CA GLU A 320 20.64 -3.99 -13.20
C GLU A 320 19.61 -5.10 -12.96
N VAL A 321 18.35 -4.74 -12.71
CA VAL A 321 17.27 -5.72 -12.55
C VAL A 321 17.06 -6.51 -13.83
N GLN A 322 17.01 -5.85 -14.99
CA GLN A 322 16.89 -6.50 -16.29
C GLN A 322 18.07 -7.43 -16.60
N GLN A 323 19.29 -7.03 -16.27
CA GLN A 323 20.47 -7.89 -16.43
C GLN A 323 20.42 -9.11 -15.52
N LYS A 324 20.04 -8.94 -14.24
CA LYS A 324 19.93 -10.06 -13.29
C LYS A 324 18.84 -11.04 -13.68
N THR A 325 17.66 -10.56 -14.08
CA THR A 325 16.57 -11.42 -14.55
C THR A 325 16.94 -12.09 -15.87
N GLY A 326 17.55 -11.35 -16.80
CA GLY A 326 18.07 -11.88 -18.06
C GLY A 326 19.10 -13.00 -17.85
N PHE A 327 20.05 -12.83 -16.95
CA PHE A 327 21.04 -13.86 -16.63
C PHE A 327 20.39 -15.10 -15.98
N LYS A 328 19.44 -14.91 -15.06
CA LYS A 328 18.68 -16.00 -14.44
C LYS A 328 17.90 -16.80 -15.49
N ASN A 329 17.23 -16.11 -16.42
CA ASN A 329 16.48 -16.74 -17.51
C ASN A 329 17.42 -17.52 -18.43
N LEU A 330 18.54 -16.93 -18.85
CA LEU A 330 19.53 -17.61 -19.68
C LEU A 330 20.10 -18.87 -19.00
N LEU A 331 20.35 -18.81 -17.70
CA LEU A 331 20.82 -19.96 -16.92
C LEU A 331 19.75 -21.07 -16.87
N LEU A 332 18.49 -20.72 -16.64
CA LEU A 332 17.37 -21.67 -16.65
C LEU A 332 17.18 -22.31 -18.03
N GLU A 333 17.25 -21.52 -19.10
CA GLU A 333 17.19 -22.02 -20.48
C GLU A 333 18.32 -23.00 -20.78
N ARG A 334 19.56 -22.68 -20.38
CA ARG A 334 20.70 -23.59 -20.54
C ARG A 334 20.52 -24.89 -19.74
N LYS A 335 20.03 -24.79 -18.51
CA LYS A 335 19.74 -25.96 -17.66
C LYS A 335 18.65 -26.82 -18.29
N LEU A 336 17.58 -26.22 -18.79
CA LEU A 336 16.48 -26.89 -19.46
C LEU A 336 16.97 -27.58 -20.74
N LYS A 337 17.75 -26.90 -21.57
CA LYS A 337 18.35 -27.49 -22.78
C LYS A 337 19.28 -28.66 -22.44
N GLY A 338 20.07 -28.55 -21.38
CA GLY A 338 20.91 -29.63 -20.88
C GLY A 338 20.09 -30.84 -20.44
N LEU A 339 19.01 -30.62 -19.67
CA LEU A 339 18.11 -31.69 -19.23
C LEU A 339 17.37 -32.35 -20.41
N LEU A 340 16.94 -31.57 -21.41
CA LEU A 340 16.33 -32.12 -22.64
C LEU A 340 17.32 -33.01 -23.40
N SER A 341 18.58 -32.59 -23.56
CA SER A 341 19.59 -33.43 -24.22
C SER A 341 19.85 -34.73 -23.44
N VAL A 342 19.82 -34.70 -22.11
CA VAL A 342 19.93 -35.91 -21.29
C VAL A 342 18.70 -36.81 -21.47
N LEU A 343 17.50 -36.22 -21.52
CA LEU A 343 16.25 -36.95 -21.75
C LEU A 343 16.26 -37.65 -23.11
N GLU A 344 16.60 -36.93 -24.19
CA GLU A 344 16.72 -37.47 -25.54
C GLU A 344 17.70 -38.65 -25.60
N LYS A 345 18.88 -38.52 -24.98
CA LYS A 345 19.85 -39.62 -24.90
C LYS A 345 19.29 -40.83 -24.17
N LYS A 346 18.60 -40.62 -23.05
CA LYS A 346 17.99 -41.70 -22.27
C LYS A 346 16.85 -42.40 -23.01
N GLU A 347 16.07 -41.66 -23.79
CA GLU A 347 15.00 -42.21 -24.62
C GLU A 347 15.55 -43.04 -25.78
N VAL A 348 16.65 -42.60 -26.41
CA VAL A 348 17.36 -43.38 -27.43
C VAL A 348 17.95 -44.67 -26.83
N GLU A 349 18.70 -44.55 -25.72
CA GLU A 349 19.26 -45.71 -25.00
C GLU A 349 18.15 -46.71 -24.60
N LEU A 350 17.02 -46.22 -24.10
CA LEU A 350 15.86 -47.07 -23.77
C LEU A 350 15.30 -47.77 -25.01
N SER A 351 15.12 -47.04 -26.10
CA SER A 351 14.58 -47.59 -27.36
C SER A 351 15.49 -48.67 -27.94
N GLU A 352 16.81 -48.48 -27.89
CA GLU A 352 17.80 -49.48 -28.32
C GLU A 352 17.74 -50.75 -27.46
N VAL A 353 17.67 -50.60 -26.13
CA VAL A 353 17.55 -51.74 -25.21
C VAL A 353 16.25 -52.49 -25.45
N LEU A 354 15.13 -51.79 -25.64
CA LEU A 354 13.84 -52.42 -25.93
C LEU A 354 13.86 -53.19 -27.25
N ALA A 355 14.47 -52.64 -28.30
CA ALA A 355 14.63 -53.31 -29.59
C ALA A 355 15.54 -54.55 -29.50
N ALA A 356 16.65 -54.48 -28.75
CA ALA A 356 17.57 -55.60 -28.59
C ALA A 356 16.99 -56.75 -27.73
N SER A 357 16.13 -56.43 -26.76
CA SER A 357 15.64 -57.39 -25.77
C SER A 357 14.53 -58.31 -26.29
N SER A 358 13.90 -58.00 -27.43
CA SER A 358 12.83 -58.81 -28.05
C SER A 358 11.74 -59.27 -27.04
N LEU A 359 11.41 -58.42 -26.06
CA LEU A 359 10.47 -58.71 -24.99
C LEU A 359 9.02 -58.60 -25.49
N ASP A 360 8.11 -59.38 -24.89
CA ASP A 360 6.67 -59.25 -25.16
C ASP A 360 6.18 -57.82 -24.82
N PRO A 361 5.62 -57.06 -25.79
CA PRO A 361 5.17 -55.70 -25.57
C PRO A 361 4.10 -55.55 -24.49
N GLY A 362 3.24 -56.57 -24.32
CA GLY A 362 2.17 -56.58 -23.31
C GLY A 362 2.71 -56.68 -21.88
N ALA A 363 3.63 -57.62 -21.64
CA ALA A 363 4.29 -57.78 -20.35
C ALA A 363 5.16 -56.58 -19.97
N LEU A 364 5.87 -56.00 -20.93
CA LEU A 364 6.71 -54.81 -20.71
C LEU A 364 5.88 -53.58 -20.32
N SER A 365 4.78 -53.32 -21.03
CA SER A 365 3.87 -52.22 -20.72
C SER A 365 3.28 -52.34 -19.31
N LEU A 366 2.87 -53.55 -18.91
CA LEU A 366 2.34 -53.81 -17.57
C LEU A 366 3.38 -53.54 -16.46
N VAL A 367 4.63 -53.94 -16.67
CA VAL A 367 5.73 -53.70 -15.70
C VAL A 367 6.09 -52.21 -15.66
N SER A 368 6.13 -51.55 -16.81
CA SER A 368 6.40 -50.11 -16.90
C SER A 368 5.35 -49.29 -16.15
N HIS A 369 4.06 -49.60 -16.36
CA HIS A 369 2.96 -48.90 -15.68
C HIS A 369 3.01 -49.11 -14.15
N LYS A 370 3.27 -50.35 -13.69
CA LYS A 370 3.44 -50.63 -12.26
C LYS A 370 4.62 -49.88 -11.66
N LEU A 371 5.73 -49.77 -12.39
CA LEU A 371 6.91 -49.04 -11.93
C LEU A 371 6.63 -47.53 -11.86
N GLU A 372 5.91 -47.00 -12.84
CA GLU A 372 5.47 -45.61 -12.88
C GLU A 372 4.51 -45.28 -11.73
N ASP A 373 3.56 -46.15 -11.43
CA ASP A 373 2.66 -46.01 -10.27
C ASP A 373 3.44 -45.98 -8.95
N VAL A 374 4.45 -46.85 -8.79
CA VAL A 374 5.32 -46.86 -7.60
C VAL A 374 6.17 -45.59 -7.51
N LEU A 375 6.72 -45.12 -8.62
CA LEU A 375 7.50 -43.88 -8.66
C LEU A 375 6.63 -42.66 -8.33
N ASN A 376 5.42 -42.59 -8.89
CA ASN A 376 4.45 -41.54 -8.62
C ASN A 376 4.01 -41.54 -7.16
N SER A 377 3.71 -42.71 -6.60
CA SER A 377 3.40 -42.88 -5.18
C SER A 377 4.55 -42.38 -4.30
N LYS A 378 5.79 -42.83 -4.56
CA LYS A 378 6.97 -42.38 -3.80
C LYS A 378 7.21 -40.87 -3.92
N ASN A 379 7.07 -40.30 -5.12
CA ASN A 379 7.20 -38.86 -5.34
C ASN A 379 6.14 -38.06 -4.58
N ALA A 380 4.90 -38.56 -4.51
CA ALA A 380 3.83 -37.96 -3.72
C ALA A 380 4.17 -38.01 -2.21
N THR A 381 4.67 -39.16 -1.72
CA THR A 381 5.12 -39.28 -0.32
C THR A 381 6.28 -38.34 -0.02
N ILE A 382 7.26 -38.18 -0.92
CA ILE A 382 8.37 -37.24 -0.73
C ILE A 382 7.84 -35.80 -0.59
N LYS A 383 6.91 -35.38 -1.47
CA LYS A 383 6.29 -34.05 -1.41
C LYS A 383 5.52 -33.85 -0.10
N ASP A 384 4.76 -34.87 0.32
CA ASP A 384 4.00 -34.81 1.57
C ASP A 384 4.93 -34.72 2.79
N LEU A 385 5.99 -35.53 2.86
CA LEU A 385 6.97 -35.47 3.93
C LEU A 385 7.71 -34.14 3.97
N GLN A 386 8.04 -33.55 2.82
CA GLN A 386 8.62 -32.21 2.74
C GLN A 386 7.66 -31.14 3.29
N LEU A 387 6.38 -31.24 2.95
CA LEU A 387 5.34 -30.34 3.48
C LEU A 387 5.16 -30.51 4.99
N GLN A 388 5.13 -31.74 5.49
CA GLN A 388 5.04 -32.04 6.92
C GLN A 388 6.27 -31.50 7.67
N LEU A 389 7.47 -31.70 7.14
CA LEU A 389 8.70 -31.14 7.70
C LEU A 389 8.63 -29.61 7.76
N ALA A 390 8.20 -28.95 6.68
CA ALA A 390 8.02 -27.50 6.66
C ALA A 390 7.00 -27.02 7.70
N ARG A 391 5.88 -27.74 7.87
CA ARG A 391 4.87 -27.46 8.91
C ARG A 391 5.44 -27.57 10.32
N VAL A 392 6.18 -28.64 10.60
CA VAL A 392 6.79 -28.86 11.93
C VAL A 392 7.86 -27.81 12.23
N CYS A 393 8.73 -27.49 11.27
CA CYS A 393 9.74 -26.44 11.43
C CYS A 393 9.09 -25.08 11.69
N LYS A 394 7.99 -24.77 11.00
CA LYS A 394 7.22 -23.54 11.24
C LYS A 394 6.60 -23.53 12.63
N ALA A 395 5.90 -24.58 13.02
CA ALA A 395 5.30 -24.68 14.35
C ALA A 395 6.36 -24.57 15.47
N HIS A 396 7.54 -25.13 15.26
CA HIS A 396 8.68 -24.98 16.17
C HIS A 396 9.13 -23.52 16.29
N ASN A 397 9.33 -22.83 15.17
CA ASN A 397 9.76 -21.43 15.17
C ASN A 397 8.69 -20.49 15.74
N ASP A 398 7.41 -20.70 15.40
CA ASP A 398 6.28 -19.94 15.97
C ASP A 398 6.22 -20.14 17.50
N MET A 399 6.41 -21.38 17.97
CA MET A 399 6.44 -21.70 19.40
C MET A 399 7.60 -20.99 20.11
N LEU A 400 8.81 -20.98 19.52
CA LEU A 400 9.95 -20.23 20.06
C LEU A 400 9.62 -18.74 20.21
N GLN A 401 9.05 -18.10 19.18
CA GLN A 401 8.63 -16.70 19.25
C GLN A 401 7.59 -16.45 20.34
N THR A 402 6.61 -17.36 20.51
CA THR A 402 5.61 -17.21 21.58
C THR A 402 6.23 -17.33 22.97
N PHE A 403 7.21 -18.23 23.17
CA PHE A 403 7.92 -18.35 24.43
C PHE A 403 8.77 -17.12 24.72
N GLU A 404 9.50 -16.61 23.74
CA GLU A 404 10.28 -15.37 23.87
C GLU A 404 9.39 -14.19 24.25
N ALA A 405 8.24 -14.04 23.58
CA ALA A 405 7.25 -13.01 23.89
C ALA A 405 6.70 -13.15 25.32
N LYS A 406 6.42 -14.38 25.77
CA LYS A 406 5.94 -14.64 27.13
C LYS A 406 7.00 -14.37 28.19
N LEU A 407 8.25 -14.80 27.98
CA LEU A 407 9.36 -14.53 28.90
C LEU A 407 9.58 -13.03 29.06
N THR A 408 9.56 -12.30 27.95
CA THR A 408 9.65 -10.83 27.95
C THR A 408 8.47 -10.20 28.70
N ALA A 409 7.24 -10.69 28.50
CA ALA A 409 6.06 -10.19 29.21
C ALA A 409 6.10 -10.44 30.73
N PHE A 410 6.75 -11.51 31.19
CA PHE A 410 7.00 -11.77 32.61
C PHE A 410 8.25 -11.07 33.15
N GLY A 411 8.92 -10.22 32.35
CA GLY A 411 10.09 -9.46 32.76
C GLY A 411 11.37 -10.29 32.88
N ILE A 412 11.43 -11.46 32.24
CA ILE A 412 12.62 -12.32 32.20
C ILE A 412 13.43 -11.95 30.95
N PRO A 413 14.65 -11.37 31.08
CA PRO A 413 15.50 -11.06 29.95
C PRO A 413 15.95 -12.34 29.22
N LEU A 414 15.88 -12.33 27.89
CA LEU A 414 16.27 -13.48 27.05
C LEU A 414 17.76 -13.85 27.23
N ASP A 415 18.60 -12.91 27.64
CA ASP A 415 20.02 -13.12 27.92
C ASP A 415 20.28 -14.04 29.13
N ASN A 416 19.29 -14.20 30.02
CA ASN A 416 19.40 -15.02 31.23
C ASN A 416 19.13 -16.51 30.99
N LEU A 417 18.77 -16.93 29.77
CA LEU A 417 18.43 -18.32 29.45
C LEU A 417 19.66 -19.26 29.41
N GLY A 418 20.86 -18.72 29.21
CA GLY A 418 22.11 -19.52 29.19
C GLY A 418 22.29 -20.42 27.96
N PHE A 419 21.34 -20.44 27.02
CA PHE A 419 21.42 -21.10 25.72
C PHE A 419 20.71 -20.27 24.65
N LYS A 420 21.09 -20.47 23.38
CA LYS A 420 20.39 -19.90 22.23
C LYS A 420 19.57 -20.99 21.54
N PRO A 421 18.24 -20.86 21.46
CA PRO A 421 17.43 -21.80 20.70
C PRO A 421 17.90 -21.84 19.24
N LEU A 422 18.02 -23.04 18.67
CA LEU A 422 18.34 -23.20 17.26
C LEU A 422 17.05 -23.07 16.45
N GLU A 423 16.90 -21.99 15.69
CA GLU A 423 15.82 -21.91 14.71
C GLU A 423 15.97 -23.03 13.69
N SER A 424 14.89 -23.77 13.42
CA SER A 424 14.96 -24.90 12.50
C SER A 424 15.21 -24.38 11.07
N PRO A 425 16.38 -24.67 10.45
CA PRO A 425 16.66 -24.17 9.13
C PRO A 425 16.01 -25.10 8.10
N VAL A 426 14.92 -24.64 7.47
CA VAL A 426 14.51 -25.25 6.20
C VAL A 426 15.44 -24.71 5.12
N LEU A 427 16.48 -25.49 4.78
CA LEU A 427 17.48 -25.10 3.79
C LEU A 427 16.80 -24.73 2.46
N GLY A 428 16.85 -23.44 2.10
CA GLY A 428 16.40 -22.93 0.80
C GLY A 428 14.92 -22.57 0.67
N GLN A 429 14.11 -22.64 1.74
CA GLN A 429 12.70 -22.18 1.72
C GLN A 429 12.44 -21.11 2.78
N VAL A 430 11.91 -19.97 2.34
CA VAL A 430 11.38 -18.94 3.24
C VAL A 430 10.01 -19.41 3.72
N LEU A 431 9.88 -19.78 4.99
CA LEU A 431 8.60 -20.15 5.59
C LEU A 431 7.69 -18.91 5.68
N GLY A 432 6.44 -19.02 5.23
CA GLY A 432 5.48 -17.91 5.25
C GLY A 432 5.08 -17.49 6.66
N GLN A 433 4.97 -16.18 6.91
CA GLN A 433 4.66 -15.55 8.22
C GLN A 433 3.19 -15.69 8.69
N GLY A 434 2.35 -16.47 7.99
CA GLY A 434 0.97 -16.70 8.44
C GLY A 434 0.90 -17.58 9.70
N PRO A 435 -0.27 -17.75 10.33
CA PRO A 435 -0.45 -18.69 11.45
C PRO A 435 0.01 -20.11 11.07
N ALA A 436 0.41 -20.93 12.06
CA ALA A 436 0.94 -22.29 11.88
C ALA A 436 0.12 -23.21 10.92
N GLY A 437 -1.18 -22.92 10.69
CA GLY A 437 -2.05 -23.66 9.77
C GLY A 437 -1.94 -23.29 8.28
N LEU A 438 -1.25 -22.21 7.90
CA LEU A 438 -1.13 -21.76 6.51
C LEU A 438 0.32 -21.85 6.05
N VAL A 439 0.73 -23.03 5.55
CA VAL A 439 1.96 -23.15 4.78
C VAL A 439 1.64 -22.75 3.34
N ALA A 440 2.28 -21.67 2.89
CA ALA A 440 2.16 -21.15 1.55
C ALA A 440 2.61 -22.20 0.51
N VAL A 441 1.94 -22.16 -0.63
CA VAL A 441 2.15 -22.99 -1.82
C VAL A 441 3.62 -22.92 -2.25
N PRO A 442 4.23 -24.03 -2.73
CA PRO A 442 5.58 -24.00 -3.27
C PRO A 442 5.61 -23.11 -4.53
N THR A 443 6.54 -22.16 -4.59
CA THR A 443 6.91 -21.46 -5.83
C THR A 443 7.90 -22.26 -6.67
#